data_AF-A0A124SAM3-F1
#
_entry.id   AF-A0A124SAM3-F1
#
_cell.length_a   1.000
_cell.length_b   1.000
_cell.length_c   1.000
_cell.angle_alpha   90.00
_cell.angle_beta   90.00
_cell.angle_gamma   90.00
#
_symmetry.space_group_name_H-M   'P 1'
#
loop_
_entity.id
_entity.type
_entity.pdbx_description
1 polymer ?
#
loop_
_entity_poly.entity_id
_entity_poly.type
_entity_poly.pdbx_seq_one_letter_code
_entity_poly.pdbx_strand_id
1 'polypeptide(L)'
;MAMASKLCFLSNYEHRLMSASPSSKSWRFSPMKVMIKIKSQTQSLQLKASSKKKRRPENVDGEFFVDHTCIDCDTCRWMAPEVFTRVDGMSAVSKQPSCQDERLKALQALLSCPTSSISTEKPAHDILEVQKTFPIPIDVERIPGVYHCGYHSDKSYGATSYLIVHPEGNILIDSPRYTERLACNIEKMGGARYMFLTHRDDVADHQKWSERLNCERILHSTEVDVSTINVETKLTGCGPWSLSDDIQLIHTPGHTEGSVCLFYKPLKVLFTGDHLAIEESLLDIAEQYNKDSVSIQLDSVAMLLELEFEWMLPGHGRKAVYKDVEEKNSSLKAFLAAKRHTGYF
;
A
#
# COMPACT_ATOMS: atom_id res chain seq x y z
N MET A 1 -54.96 -19.90 -23.21
CA MET A 1 -55.59 -21.22 -23.38
C MET A 1 -55.01 -22.17 -22.34
N ALA A 2 -55.88 -22.70 -21.47
CA ALA A 2 -55.82 -23.93 -20.62
C ALA A 2 -54.46 -24.39 -20.02
N MET A 3 -54.28 -24.76 -18.74
CA MET A 3 -55.13 -25.33 -17.67
C MET A 3 -54.54 -24.93 -16.30
N ALA A 4 -55.30 -24.50 -15.27
CA ALA A 4 -56.04 -25.31 -14.27
C ALA A 4 -55.13 -26.30 -13.48
N SER A 5 -55.14 -26.45 -12.15
CA SER A 5 -55.97 -25.90 -11.05
C SER A 5 -55.46 -26.38 -9.68
N LYS A 6 -55.59 -25.52 -8.66
CA LYS A 6 -56.07 -25.73 -7.25
C LYS A 6 -55.71 -27.04 -6.50
N LEU A 7 -54.99 -26.97 -5.36
CA LEU A 7 -55.44 -26.65 -3.97
C LEU A 7 -56.07 -27.82 -3.19
N CYS A 8 -55.41 -28.15 -2.07
CA CYS A 8 -55.96 -28.25 -0.69
C CYS A 8 -56.33 -29.62 -0.05
N PHE A 9 -55.99 -29.70 1.25
CA PHE A 9 -56.55 -30.46 2.40
C PHE A 9 -55.85 -31.72 2.99
N LEU A 10 -55.25 -31.50 4.18
CA LEU A 10 -55.33 -32.16 5.53
C LEU A 10 -55.64 -33.68 5.61
N SER A 11 -55.05 -34.49 6.51
CA SER A 11 -55.23 -34.44 7.98
C SER A 11 -54.38 -35.50 8.73
N ASN A 12 -53.80 -35.08 9.87
CA ASN A 12 -53.64 -35.69 11.21
C ASN A 12 -53.15 -37.14 11.43
N TYR A 13 -52.16 -37.28 12.32
CA TYR A 13 -52.21 -38.22 13.46
C TYR A 13 -51.30 -37.73 14.62
N GLU A 14 -51.90 -37.51 15.80
CA GLU A 14 -51.26 -37.29 17.11
C GLU A 14 -50.75 -38.64 17.70
N HIS A 15 -49.98 -38.81 18.77
CA HIS A 15 -49.69 -38.06 20.00
C HIS A 15 -48.52 -38.80 20.73
N ARG A 16 -47.54 -38.09 21.32
CA ARG A 16 -47.11 -38.36 22.72
C ARG A 16 -46.24 -37.25 23.29
N LEU A 17 -46.73 -36.71 24.39
CA LEU A 17 -46.15 -35.69 25.26
C LEU A 17 -44.94 -36.24 26.03
N MET A 18 -43.87 -35.44 26.17
CA MET A 18 -43.27 -35.15 27.48
C MET A 18 -42.75 -33.70 27.49
N SER A 19 -43.09 -33.03 28.57
CA SER A 19 -42.95 -31.61 28.90
C SER A 19 -41.54 -31.20 29.33
N ALA A 20 -41.12 -29.99 28.95
CA ALA A 20 -40.32 -29.10 29.83
C ALA A 20 -40.35 -27.66 29.28
N SER A 21 -40.80 -26.71 30.11
CA SER A 21 -40.84 -25.26 29.84
C SER A 21 -39.48 -24.58 30.07
N PRO A 22 -39.09 -23.54 29.31
CA PRO A 22 -38.08 -22.59 29.77
C PRO A 22 -38.72 -21.28 30.26
N SER A 23 -38.49 -21.00 31.54
CA SER A 23 -38.83 -19.76 32.23
C SER A 23 -38.01 -18.58 31.72
N SER A 24 -38.67 -17.43 31.54
CA SER A 24 -38.07 -16.12 31.34
C SER A 24 -37.28 -15.67 32.59
N LYS A 25 -36.01 -15.29 32.40
CA LYS A 25 -35.26 -14.47 33.36
C LYS A 25 -34.44 -13.41 32.65
N SER A 26 -34.82 -12.17 32.89
CA SER A 26 -34.10 -10.94 32.56
C SER A 26 -32.70 -10.92 33.16
N TRP A 27 -31.68 -10.69 32.35
CA TRP A 27 -30.33 -10.37 32.83
C TRP A 27 -30.09 -8.86 32.74
N ARG A 28 -29.98 -8.23 33.91
CA ARG A 28 -29.51 -6.85 34.06
C ARG A 28 -28.00 -6.82 33.81
N PHE A 29 -27.55 -6.02 32.83
CA PHE A 29 -26.14 -5.75 32.60
C PHE A 29 -25.60 -4.82 33.70
N SER A 30 -24.53 -5.23 34.38
CA SER A 30 -23.76 -4.39 35.31
C SER A 30 -22.53 -3.82 34.60
N PRO A 31 -22.26 -2.49 34.60
CA PRO A 31 -21.21 -1.87 33.77
C PRO A 31 -19.77 -2.10 34.27
N MET A 32 -19.56 -2.73 35.43
CA MET A 32 -18.26 -2.72 36.12
C MET A 32 -17.24 -3.80 35.72
N LYS A 33 -17.52 -4.66 34.73
CA LYS A 33 -16.55 -5.69 34.27
C LYS A 33 -15.83 -5.37 32.96
N VAL A 34 -16.20 -4.29 32.26
CA VAL A 34 -15.54 -3.88 31.01
C VAL A 34 -14.28 -3.03 31.26
N MET A 35 -14.18 -2.34 32.41
CA MET A 35 -13.02 -1.47 32.72
C MET A 35 -11.74 -2.20 33.16
N ILE A 36 -11.82 -3.47 33.59
CA ILE A 36 -10.65 -4.20 34.10
C ILE A 36 -9.86 -4.86 32.95
N LYS A 37 -10.53 -5.26 31.86
CA LYS A 37 -9.87 -5.85 30.68
C LYS A 37 -9.17 -4.82 29.80
N ILE A 38 -9.66 -3.57 29.79
CA ILE A 38 -9.06 -2.47 29.03
C ILE A 38 -7.72 -2.04 29.65
N LYS A 39 -7.60 -2.02 30.99
CA LYS A 39 -6.36 -1.64 31.67
C LYS A 39 -5.22 -2.65 31.47
N SER A 40 -5.51 -3.96 31.44
CA SER A 40 -4.47 -4.99 31.31
C SER A 40 -3.90 -5.09 29.89
N GLN A 41 -4.68 -4.77 28.85
CA GLN A 41 -4.18 -4.73 27.46
C GLN A 41 -3.29 -3.51 27.21
N THR A 42 -3.59 -2.34 27.80
CA THR A 42 -2.69 -1.17 27.75
C THR A 42 -1.36 -1.40 28.45
N GLN A 43 -1.32 -2.18 29.53
CA GLN A 43 -0.08 -2.49 30.24
C GLN A 43 0.80 -3.49 29.48
N SER A 44 0.21 -4.48 28.79
CA SER A 44 0.96 -5.46 27.99
C SER A 44 1.57 -4.88 26.71
N LEU A 45 1.01 -3.79 26.17
CA LEU A 45 1.55 -3.08 25.02
C LEU A 45 2.66 -2.08 25.39
N GLN A 46 2.69 -1.59 26.63
CA GLN A 46 3.75 -0.71 27.13
C GLN A 46 5.01 -1.46 27.59
N LEU A 47 4.94 -2.76 27.88
CA LEU A 47 6.05 -3.53 28.46
C LEU A 47 6.94 -4.27 27.44
N LYS A 48 6.69 -4.16 26.12
CA LYS A 48 7.61 -4.65 25.07
C LYS A 48 8.49 -3.56 24.44
N ALA A 49 8.36 -2.31 24.86
CA ALA A 49 9.15 -1.18 24.37
C ALA A 49 10.29 -0.85 25.35
N SER A 50 11.29 -1.72 25.50
CA SER A 50 12.46 -1.43 26.33
C SER A 50 13.73 -2.21 25.96
N SER A 51 13.88 -2.73 24.74
CA SER A 51 15.24 -2.75 24.19
C SER A 51 15.49 -1.33 23.69
N LYS A 52 16.42 -0.60 24.33
CA LYS A 52 16.83 0.71 23.82
C LYS A 52 17.32 0.47 22.40
N LYS A 53 16.56 0.95 21.40
CA LYS A 53 16.99 0.95 20.00
C LYS A 53 18.36 1.57 19.92
N LYS A 54 19.34 0.80 19.47
CA LYS A 54 20.74 1.22 19.46
C LYS A 54 20.97 2.10 18.24
N ARG A 55 21.16 3.41 18.47
CA ARG A 55 21.57 4.38 17.46
C ARG A 55 22.81 3.86 16.74
N ARG A 56 22.82 3.95 15.41
CA ARG A 56 24.02 3.69 14.62
C ARG A 56 25.03 4.84 14.73
N PRO A 57 26.35 4.59 14.72
CA PRO A 57 27.36 5.64 14.83
C PRO A 57 27.38 6.62 13.65
N GLU A 58 26.78 6.28 12.50
CA GLU A 58 26.74 7.12 11.30
C GLU A 58 25.68 8.23 11.39
N ASN A 59 24.84 8.24 12.44
CA ASN A 59 23.92 9.34 12.68
C ASN A 59 24.66 10.53 13.30
N VAL A 60 24.34 11.75 12.88
CA VAL A 60 24.73 12.95 13.63
C VAL A 60 24.02 13.00 14.99
N ASP A 61 24.63 13.70 15.95
CA ASP A 61 24.03 13.92 17.26
C ASP A 61 22.72 14.71 17.16
N GLY A 62 21.77 14.39 18.04
CA GLY A 62 20.48 15.10 18.15
C GLY A 62 19.27 14.18 18.29
N GLU A 63 18.07 14.77 18.28
CA GLU A 63 16.82 14.08 18.61
C GLU A 63 16.53 12.87 17.71
N PHE A 64 16.64 13.02 16.39
CA PHE A 64 16.33 11.97 15.43
C PHE A 64 17.53 11.03 15.24
N PHE A 65 17.25 9.74 15.07
CA PHE A 65 18.25 8.74 14.72
C PHE A 65 17.65 7.54 14.00
N VAL A 66 18.51 6.83 13.27
CA VAL A 66 18.25 5.51 12.70
C VAL A 66 19.01 4.45 13.50
N ASP A 67 18.38 3.32 13.80
CA ASP A 67 18.99 2.17 14.46
C ASP A 67 19.41 1.06 13.47
N HIS A 68 20.03 -0.01 14.00
CA HIS A 68 20.53 -1.13 13.20
C HIS A 68 19.45 -2.06 12.61
N THR A 69 18.17 -1.80 12.84
CA THR A 69 17.08 -2.57 12.20
C THR A 69 16.71 -2.05 10.81
N CYS A 70 17.42 -1.01 10.33
CA CYS A 70 17.20 -0.45 9.01
C CYS A 70 17.52 -1.48 7.93
N ILE A 71 16.59 -1.63 6.97
CA ILE A 71 16.72 -2.55 5.83
C ILE A 71 17.08 -1.85 4.52
N ASP A 72 17.50 -0.58 4.57
CA ASP A 72 17.96 0.18 3.40
C ASP A 72 16.94 0.45 2.27
N CYS A 73 15.63 0.37 2.56
CA CYS A 73 14.51 0.54 1.62
C CYS A 73 14.32 1.92 0.92
N ASP A 74 15.28 2.87 1.03
CA ASP A 74 15.24 4.27 0.50
C ASP A 74 14.11 5.20 1.00
N THR A 75 13.02 4.68 1.61
CA THR A 75 11.80 5.44 1.98
C THR A 75 12.10 6.80 2.61
N CYS A 76 12.89 6.83 3.69
CA CYS A 76 13.15 8.08 4.40
C CYS A 76 14.00 9.09 3.61
N ARG A 77 14.83 8.61 2.69
CA ARG A 77 15.75 9.45 1.91
C ARG A 77 15.02 10.19 0.80
N TRP A 78 13.98 9.62 0.21
CA TRP A 78 13.16 10.37 -0.75
C TRP A 78 12.04 11.18 -0.08
N MET A 79 11.58 10.80 1.12
CA MET A 79 10.60 11.58 1.88
C MET A 79 11.20 12.84 2.54
N ALA A 80 12.43 12.72 3.07
CA ALA A 80 13.12 13.79 3.79
C ALA A 80 14.63 13.79 3.43
N PRO A 81 14.99 14.08 2.17
CA PRO A 81 16.39 14.04 1.69
C PRO A 81 17.31 15.02 2.43
N GLU A 82 16.76 16.08 3.01
CA GLU A 82 17.52 17.05 3.79
C GLU A 82 17.99 16.50 5.15
N VAL A 83 17.39 15.39 5.62
CA VAL A 83 17.59 14.81 6.95
C VAL A 83 18.28 13.44 6.88
N PHE A 84 17.91 12.61 5.90
CA PHE A 84 18.40 11.23 5.79
C PHE A 84 19.26 11.03 4.55
N THR A 85 20.36 10.29 4.71
CA THR A 85 21.22 9.84 3.61
C THR A 85 21.54 8.34 3.75
N ARG A 86 22.16 7.76 2.73
CA ARG A 86 22.65 6.38 2.75
C ARG A 86 24.11 6.39 3.20
N VAL A 87 24.43 5.63 4.25
CA VAL A 87 25.81 5.40 4.73
C VAL A 87 25.93 3.94 5.12
N ASP A 88 26.92 3.25 4.57
CA ASP A 88 27.24 1.84 4.82
C ASP A 88 26.03 0.90 4.62
N GLY A 89 25.36 1.05 3.48
CA GLY A 89 24.25 0.16 3.08
C GLY A 89 23.01 0.26 3.98
N MET A 90 22.82 1.38 4.69
CA MET A 90 21.64 1.67 5.50
C MET A 90 21.39 3.18 5.54
N SER A 91 20.19 3.59 5.97
CA SER A 91 19.91 5.01 6.20
C SER A 91 20.51 5.52 7.51
N ALA A 92 20.92 6.78 7.53
CA ALA A 92 21.39 7.49 8.72
C ALA A 92 20.90 8.95 8.68
N VAL A 93 20.75 9.57 9.86
CA VAL A 93 20.49 11.00 9.96
C VAL A 93 21.78 11.77 9.69
N SER A 94 21.85 12.49 8.58
CA SER A 94 23.01 13.32 8.20
C SER A 94 22.90 14.76 8.71
N LYS A 95 21.67 15.23 8.95
CA LYS A 95 21.37 16.56 9.49
C LYS A 95 20.10 16.47 10.33
N GLN A 96 20.10 17.07 11.52
CA GLN A 96 18.87 17.19 12.31
C GLN A 96 17.92 18.23 11.68
N PRO A 97 16.60 18.01 11.74
CA PRO A 97 15.63 19.00 11.28
C PRO A 97 15.84 20.37 11.95
N SER A 98 15.88 21.42 11.14
CA SER A 98 16.17 22.80 11.55
C SER A 98 14.96 23.74 11.43
N CYS A 99 13.90 23.31 10.75
CA CYS A 99 12.64 24.02 10.61
C CYS A 99 11.43 23.09 10.74
N GLN A 100 10.22 23.67 10.78
CA GLN A 100 8.98 22.91 10.93
C GLN A 100 8.73 21.96 9.75
N ASP A 101 9.04 22.37 8.53
CA ASP A 101 8.85 21.54 7.33
C ASP A 101 9.77 20.33 7.31
N GLU A 102 11.07 20.51 7.62
CA GLU A 102 12.02 19.41 7.76
C GLU A 102 11.59 18.44 8.88
N ARG A 103 11.08 18.97 10.01
CA ARG A 103 10.59 18.14 11.12
C ARG A 103 9.35 17.34 10.73
N LEU A 104 8.40 17.97 10.03
CA LEU A 104 7.20 17.31 9.53
C LEU A 104 7.58 16.15 8.60
N LYS A 105 8.42 16.39 7.59
CA LYS A 105 8.89 15.35 6.66
C LYS A 105 9.65 14.24 7.38
N ALA A 106 10.50 14.58 8.37
CA ALA A 106 11.22 13.58 9.16
C ALA A 106 10.30 12.68 9.99
N LEU A 107 9.24 13.25 10.58
CA LEU A 107 8.24 12.48 11.33
C LEU A 107 7.32 11.67 10.40
N GLN A 108 7.01 12.17 9.21
CA GLN A 108 6.32 11.41 8.17
C GLN A 108 7.18 10.20 7.74
N ALA A 109 8.48 10.40 7.49
CA ALA A 109 9.42 9.33 7.20
C ALA A 109 9.53 8.32 8.37
N LEU A 110 9.51 8.79 9.62
CA LEU A 110 9.48 7.94 10.80
C LEU A 110 8.25 7.03 10.82
N LEU A 111 7.06 7.58 10.57
CA LEU A 111 5.81 6.82 10.53
C LEU A 111 5.74 5.85 9.34
N SER A 112 6.34 6.23 8.21
CA SER A 112 6.42 5.42 7.00
C SER A 112 7.52 4.37 7.01
N CYS A 113 8.46 4.41 7.97
CA CYS A 113 9.53 3.43 8.05
C CYS A 113 8.96 2.01 8.28
N PRO A 114 9.23 1.04 7.39
CA PRO A 114 8.61 -0.27 7.44
C PRO A 114 9.01 -1.05 8.71
N THR A 115 10.28 -0.96 9.07
CA THR A 115 10.89 -1.63 10.23
C THR A 115 10.88 -0.76 11.50
N SER A 116 10.28 0.43 11.44
CA SER A 116 10.29 1.42 12.52
C SER A 116 11.70 1.78 13.01
N SER A 117 12.73 1.70 12.17
CA SER A 117 14.14 1.93 12.56
C SER A 117 14.48 3.38 12.84
N ILE A 118 13.63 4.31 12.40
CA ILE A 118 13.75 5.74 12.69
C ILE A 118 13.09 6.00 14.04
N SER A 119 13.75 6.76 14.91
CA SER A 119 13.24 7.08 16.24
C SER A 119 13.72 8.45 16.70
N THR A 120 13.04 8.97 17.71
CA THR A 120 13.39 10.19 18.43
C THR A 120 13.85 9.83 19.85
N GLU A 121 14.75 10.60 20.45
CA GLU A 121 15.24 10.34 21.83
C GLU A 121 14.12 10.27 22.88
N LYS A 122 13.08 11.07 22.66
CA LYS A 122 11.84 11.06 23.44
C LYS A 122 10.66 10.95 22.47
N PRO A 123 9.49 10.43 22.90
CA PRO A 123 8.30 10.45 22.06
C PRO A 123 8.03 11.86 21.52
N ALA A 124 7.98 11.99 20.19
CA ALA A 124 7.72 13.27 19.53
C ALA A 124 6.35 13.82 19.95
N HIS A 125 6.33 15.04 20.48
CA HIS A 125 5.15 15.69 21.03
C HIS A 125 4.08 16.01 19.98
N ASP A 126 4.50 16.15 18.73
CA ASP A 126 3.71 16.53 17.55
C ASP A 126 3.30 15.34 16.69
N ILE A 127 3.65 14.11 17.09
CA ILE A 127 3.39 12.90 16.28
C ILE A 127 1.90 12.73 15.92
N LEU A 128 0.98 13.08 16.82
CA LEU A 128 -0.45 12.95 16.59
C LEU A 128 -0.98 13.91 15.52
N GLU A 129 -0.35 15.07 15.37
CA GLU A 129 -0.68 16.03 14.30
C GLU A 129 -0.13 15.55 12.97
N VAL A 130 1.10 15.00 12.96
CA VAL A 130 1.69 14.40 11.76
C VAL A 130 0.86 13.20 11.26
N GLN A 131 0.30 12.38 12.15
CA GLN A 131 -0.61 11.30 11.74
C GLN A 131 -1.85 11.79 10.97
N LYS A 132 -2.27 13.05 11.15
CA LYS A 132 -3.41 13.63 10.41
C LYS A 132 -3.04 14.06 9.00
N THR A 133 -1.76 14.18 8.66
CA THR A 133 -1.31 14.56 7.32
C THR A 133 -1.33 13.41 6.34
N PHE A 134 -1.57 12.18 6.79
CA PHE A 134 -1.67 11.00 5.94
C PHE A 134 -3.11 10.71 5.51
N PRO A 135 -3.34 10.25 4.27
CA PRO A 135 -2.35 10.10 3.21
C PRO A 135 -1.86 11.47 2.68
N ILE A 136 -0.60 11.55 2.26
CA ILE A 136 0.09 12.80 1.89
C ILE A 136 -0.17 13.09 0.40
N PRO A 137 -0.65 14.27 -0.01
CA PRO A 137 -0.82 14.59 -1.43
C PRO A 137 0.54 14.58 -2.15
N ILE A 138 0.62 13.96 -3.33
CA ILE A 138 1.88 13.87 -4.08
C ILE A 138 2.22 15.22 -4.71
N ASP A 139 1.26 15.80 -5.43
CA ASP A 139 1.35 17.12 -6.04
C ASP A 139 -0.08 17.66 -6.22
N VAL A 140 -0.41 18.71 -5.47
CA VAL A 140 -1.77 19.26 -5.44
C VAL A 140 -2.13 20.05 -6.70
N GLU A 141 -1.14 20.45 -7.50
CA GLU A 141 -1.33 21.28 -8.70
C GLU A 141 -1.42 20.41 -9.96
N ARG A 142 -0.51 19.44 -10.11
CA ARG A 142 -0.39 18.63 -11.33
C ARG A 142 -1.19 17.33 -11.29
N ILE A 143 -1.28 16.68 -10.12
CA ILE A 143 -2.00 15.41 -9.96
C ILE A 143 -2.93 15.42 -8.74
N PRO A 144 -3.88 16.38 -8.66
CA PRO A 144 -4.79 16.51 -7.53
C PRO A 144 -5.59 15.22 -7.34
N GLY A 145 -5.80 14.84 -6.07
CA GLY A 145 -6.52 13.61 -5.74
C GLY A 145 -5.65 12.35 -5.70
N VAL A 146 -4.36 12.43 -6.00
CA VAL A 146 -3.40 11.32 -5.86
C VAL A 146 -2.54 11.52 -4.60
N TYR A 147 -2.52 10.52 -3.74
CA TYR A 147 -1.86 10.58 -2.44
C TYR A 147 -0.91 9.40 -2.23
N HIS A 148 0.16 9.65 -1.48
CA HIS A 148 1.02 8.64 -0.87
C HIS A 148 0.47 8.25 0.51
N CYS A 149 0.20 6.96 0.72
CA CYS A 149 -0.42 6.49 1.96
C CYS A 149 0.52 6.53 3.18
N GLY A 150 1.85 6.50 2.96
CA GLY A 150 2.81 6.27 4.03
C GLY A 150 2.64 4.92 4.70
N TYR A 151 3.08 4.81 5.96
CA TYR A 151 2.95 3.60 6.78
C TYR A 151 3.37 2.32 6.04
N HIS A 152 4.57 2.30 5.47
CA HIS A 152 5.01 1.14 4.69
C HIS A 152 5.12 -0.10 5.57
N SER A 153 5.11 -1.27 4.93
CA SER A 153 5.16 -2.57 5.60
C SER A 153 6.52 -3.23 5.40
N ASP A 154 7.05 -3.85 6.44
CA ASP A 154 8.22 -4.73 6.35
C ASP A 154 7.94 -6.00 5.53
N LYS A 155 6.68 -6.45 5.50
CA LYS A 155 6.23 -7.58 4.67
C LYS A 155 6.39 -7.36 3.17
N SER A 156 6.39 -6.10 2.72
CA SER A 156 6.59 -5.70 1.33
C SER A 156 7.89 -4.92 1.16
N TYR A 157 8.88 -5.15 2.05
CA TYR A 157 10.18 -4.46 2.02
C TYR A 157 10.12 -2.92 1.96
N GLY A 158 9.01 -2.31 2.40
CA GLY A 158 8.80 -0.88 2.32
C GLY A 158 8.15 -0.37 1.05
N ALA A 159 7.37 -1.19 0.33
CA ALA A 159 6.65 -0.75 -0.86
C ALA A 159 5.70 0.42 -0.58
N THR A 160 5.63 1.32 -1.55
CA THR A 160 4.86 2.56 -1.53
C THR A 160 3.45 2.27 -2.01
N SER A 161 2.47 2.56 -1.16
CA SER A 161 1.06 2.47 -1.52
C SER A 161 0.47 3.85 -1.76
N TYR A 162 -0.56 3.89 -2.58
CA TYR A 162 -1.18 5.13 -3.05
C TYR A 162 -2.69 5.10 -2.89
N LEU A 163 -3.29 6.29 -2.84
CA LEU A 163 -4.74 6.46 -2.88
C LEU A 163 -5.09 7.41 -4.02
N ILE A 164 -6.02 6.99 -4.88
CA ILE A 164 -6.69 7.86 -5.85
C ILE A 164 -8.07 8.20 -5.28
N VAL A 165 -8.33 9.48 -5.05
CA VAL A 165 -9.68 9.98 -4.79
C VAL A 165 -10.41 10.12 -6.12
N HIS A 166 -11.48 9.36 -6.30
CA HIS A 166 -12.11 9.17 -7.61
C HIS A 166 -13.64 9.28 -7.52
N PRO A 167 -14.33 9.96 -8.46
CA PRO A 167 -15.78 10.16 -8.40
C PRO A 167 -16.63 8.89 -8.33
N GLU A 168 -16.17 7.79 -8.94
CA GLU A 168 -16.88 6.49 -8.90
C GLU A 168 -16.49 5.61 -7.70
N GLY A 169 -15.67 6.14 -6.80
CA GLY A 169 -15.16 5.45 -5.62
C GLY A 169 -13.64 5.39 -5.66
N ASN A 170 -13.02 5.74 -4.53
CA ASN A 170 -11.57 5.82 -4.40
C ASN A 170 -10.90 4.45 -4.60
N ILE A 171 -9.65 4.47 -5.04
CA ILE A 171 -8.84 3.28 -5.33
C ILE A 171 -7.60 3.32 -4.43
N LEU A 172 -7.46 2.33 -3.56
CA LEU A 172 -6.20 2.07 -2.86
C LEU A 172 -5.31 1.20 -3.75
N ILE A 173 -4.10 1.63 -4.03
CA ILE A 173 -3.12 0.91 -4.85
C ILE A 173 -2.06 0.35 -3.93
N ASP A 174 -1.89 -0.97 -3.99
CA ASP A 174 -1.10 -1.78 -3.08
C ASP A 174 -1.48 -1.58 -1.61
N SER A 175 -0.79 -2.27 -0.71
CA SER A 175 -1.22 -2.40 0.68
C SER A 175 -0.23 -1.78 1.66
N PRO A 176 -0.56 -0.66 2.34
CA PRO A 176 0.24 -0.17 3.45
C PRO A 176 0.08 -1.08 4.68
N ARG A 177 0.99 -0.97 5.64
CA ARG A 177 0.78 -1.52 6.97
C ARG A 177 -0.49 -0.89 7.58
N TYR A 178 -1.39 -1.73 8.07
CA TYR A 178 -2.66 -1.22 8.60
C TYR A 178 -2.44 -0.39 9.87
N THR A 179 -3.09 0.78 9.92
CA THR A 179 -3.25 1.55 11.16
C THR A 179 -4.65 2.13 11.24
N GLU A 180 -5.24 2.15 12.45
CA GLU A 180 -6.55 2.77 12.68
C GLU A 180 -6.58 4.24 12.26
N ARG A 181 -5.46 4.97 12.46
CA ARG A 181 -5.34 6.39 12.10
C ARG A 181 -5.46 6.61 10.60
N LEU A 182 -4.65 5.89 9.80
CA LEU A 182 -4.70 6.01 8.35
C LEU A 182 -6.07 5.57 7.82
N ALA A 183 -6.64 4.48 8.36
CA ALA A 183 -7.96 4.01 7.94
C ALA A 183 -9.05 5.04 8.21
N CYS A 184 -9.10 5.64 9.41
CA CYS A 184 -10.05 6.70 9.72
C CYS A 184 -9.86 7.93 8.82
N ASN A 185 -8.64 8.25 8.39
CA ASN A 185 -8.39 9.37 7.50
C ASN A 185 -8.89 9.06 6.07
N ILE A 186 -8.61 7.86 5.55
CA ILE A 186 -9.10 7.41 4.24
C ILE A 186 -10.64 7.39 4.21
N GLU A 187 -11.30 6.94 5.27
CA GLU A 187 -12.77 6.99 5.38
C GLU A 187 -13.32 8.42 5.29
N LYS A 188 -12.68 9.39 5.95
CA LYS A 188 -13.06 10.81 5.85
C LYS A 188 -12.89 11.36 4.43
N MET A 189 -12.05 10.74 3.62
CA MET A 189 -11.84 11.07 2.22
C MET A 189 -12.77 10.29 1.27
N GLY A 190 -13.75 9.54 1.80
CA GLY A 190 -14.70 8.76 1.01
C GLY A 190 -14.44 7.24 1.01
N GLY A 191 -13.50 6.76 1.83
CA GLY A 191 -13.15 5.35 1.91
C GLY A 191 -12.34 4.87 0.71
N ALA A 192 -12.45 3.59 0.38
CA ALA A 192 -11.98 3.01 -0.88
C ALA A 192 -13.02 2.02 -1.37
N ARG A 193 -13.41 2.12 -2.65
CA ARG A 193 -14.26 1.13 -3.31
C ARG A 193 -13.43 -0.05 -3.78
N TYR A 194 -12.24 0.23 -4.29
CA TYR A 194 -11.33 -0.77 -4.84
C TYR A 194 -9.99 -0.76 -4.10
N MET A 195 -9.40 -1.94 -3.99
CA MET A 195 -7.98 -2.12 -3.69
C MET A 195 -7.33 -2.86 -4.85
N PHE A 196 -6.55 -2.16 -5.65
CA PHE A 196 -5.81 -2.75 -6.74
C PHE A 196 -4.42 -3.17 -6.24
N LEU A 197 -4.10 -4.46 -6.35
CA LEU A 197 -2.82 -5.04 -5.97
C LEU A 197 -2.03 -5.32 -7.24
N THR A 198 -0.89 -4.67 -7.40
CA THR A 198 -0.08 -4.73 -8.63
C THR A 198 0.51 -6.11 -8.87
N HIS A 199 0.92 -6.79 -7.80
CA HIS A 199 1.48 -8.15 -7.80
C HIS A 199 1.49 -8.74 -6.37
N ARG A 200 1.92 -10.00 -6.23
CA ARG A 200 1.82 -10.75 -4.96
C ARG A 200 2.70 -10.24 -3.81
N ASP A 201 3.74 -9.47 -4.09
CA ASP A 201 4.72 -9.07 -3.07
C ASP A 201 4.22 -7.88 -2.22
N ASP A 202 3.34 -7.05 -2.79
CA ASP A 202 2.89 -5.78 -2.19
C ASP A 202 1.51 -5.84 -1.54
N VAL A 203 1.16 -7.03 -1.03
CA VAL A 203 -0.16 -7.32 -0.46
C VAL A 203 -0.26 -7.10 1.05
N ALA A 204 0.87 -7.01 1.76
CA ALA A 204 1.01 -6.65 3.19
C ALA A 204 -0.20 -6.96 4.11
N ASP A 205 -0.99 -5.95 4.47
CA ASP A 205 -2.16 -6.04 5.38
C ASP A 205 -3.50 -5.94 4.60
N HIS A 206 -3.54 -6.36 3.33
CA HIS A 206 -4.67 -6.16 2.41
C HIS A 206 -6.01 -6.65 2.98
N GLN A 207 -6.02 -7.77 3.71
CA GLN A 207 -7.23 -8.31 4.35
C GLN A 207 -7.81 -7.34 5.39
N LYS A 208 -6.98 -6.74 6.25
CA LYS A 208 -7.46 -5.79 7.27
C LYS A 208 -8.06 -4.54 6.63
N TRP A 209 -7.42 -4.06 5.56
CA TRP A 209 -7.90 -2.92 4.80
C TRP A 209 -9.23 -3.20 4.10
N SER A 210 -9.35 -4.36 3.44
CA SER A 210 -10.61 -4.78 2.81
C SER A 210 -11.73 -4.94 3.83
N GLU A 211 -11.47 -5.55 4.98
CA GLU A 211 -12.45 -5.64 6.07
C GLU A 211 -12.86 -4.27 6.62
N ARG A 212 -11.90 -3.35 6.77
CA ARG A 212 -12.17 -2.02 7.35
C ARG A 212 -12.91 -1.09 6.41
N LEU A 213 -12.53 -1.08 5.13
CA LEU A 213 -13.08 -0.19 4.10
C LEU A 213 -14.21 -0.83 3.30
N ASN A 214 -14.43 -2.13 3.43
CA ASN A 214 -15.34 -2.93 2.60
C ASN A 214 -15.04 -2.77 1.09
N CYS A 215 -13.74 -2.74 0.74
CA CYS A 215 -13.28 -2.55 -0.62
C CYS A 215 -13.09 -3.90 -1.34
N GLU A 216 -13.37 -3.92 -2.65
CA GLU A 216 -13.13 -5.04 -3.54
C GLU A 216 -11.65 -5.11 -3.92
N ARG A 217 -10.97 -6.21 -3.61
CA ARG A 217 -9.58 -6.41 -4.01
C ARG A 217 -9.50 -7.00 -5.41
N ILE A 218 -8.65 -6.41 -6.21
CA ILE A 218 -8.37 -6.80 -7.59
C ILE A 218 -6.91 -7.21 -7.66
N LEU A 219 -6.66 -8.44 -8.10
CA LEU A 219 -5.32 -9.00 -8.28
C LEU A 219 -5.32 -9.91 -9.52
N HIS A 220 -4.18 -10.04 -10.21
CA HIS A 220 -4.08 -10.99 -11.31
C HIS A 220 -4.14 -12.44 -10.82
N SER A 221 -4.81 -13.32 -11.57
CA SER A 221 -5.04 -14.72 -11.17
C SER A 221 -3.76 -15.51 -10.92
N THR A 222 -2.69 -15.24 -11.69
CA THR A 222 -1.38 -15.90 -11.50
C THR A 222 -0.61 -15.40 -10.28
N GLU A 223 -0.99 -14.25 -9.72
CA GLU A 223 -0.44 -13.66 -8.47
C GLU A 223 -1.13 -14.18 -7.21
N VAL A 224 -2.23 -14.91 -7.35
CA VAL A 224 -2.98 -15.43 -6.20
C VAL A 224 -2.18 -16.51 -5.48
N ASP A 225 -2.05 -16.35 -4.16
CA ASP A 225 -1.43 -17.30 -3.25
C ASP A 225 -2.40 -17.66 -2.11
N VAL A 226 -1.88 -18.35 -1.08
CA VAL A 226 -2.68 -18.76 0.09
C VAL A 226 -3.27 -17.56 0.84
N SER A 227 -2.55 -16.43 0.90
CA SER A 227 -3.00 -15.22 1.62
C SER A 227 -4.03 -14.43 0.82
N THR A 228 -3.96 -14.48 -0.51
CA THR A 228 -4.83 -13.73 -1.43
C THR A 228 -5.89 -14.60 -2.10
N ILE A 229 -6.07 -15.87 -1.69
CA ILE A 229 -7.03 -16.80 -2.32
C ILE A 229 -8.47 -16.27 -2.37
N ASN A 230 -8.84 -15.43 -1.40
CA ASN A 230 -10.18 -14.85 -1.25
C ASN A 230 -10.30 -13.43 -1.83
N VAL A 231 -9.32 -12.94 -2.61
CA VAL A 231 -9.50 -11.68 -3.35
C VAL A 231 -10.72 -11.77 -4.26
N GLU A 232 -11.48 -10.69 -4.28
CA GLU A 232 -12.82 -10.63 -4.84
C GLU A 232 -12.80 -10.73 -6.37
N THR A 233 -11.87 -10.02 -7.01
CA THR A 233 -11.70 -10.02 -8.47
C THR A 233 -10.32 -10.53 -8.86
N LYS A 234 -10.30 -11.57 -9.69
CA LYS A 234 -9.10 -12.23 -10.22
C LYS A 234 -9.02 -11.97 -11.72
N LEU A 235 -8.09 -11.12 -12.13
CA LEU A 235 -7.90 -10.82 -13.56
C LEU A 235 -7.34 -12.05 -14.28
N THR A 236 -7.84 -12.33 -15.48
CA THR A 236 -7.36 -13.45 -16.33
C THR A 236 -7.05 -12.95 -17.74
N GLY A 237 -6.06 -13.57 -18.39
CA GLY A 237 -5.57 -13.17 -19.71
C GLY A 237 -4.53 -12.05 -19.64
N CYS A 238 -4.32 -11.35 -20.75
CA CYS A 238 -3.26 -10.34 -20.89
C CYS A 238 -3.79 -8.89 -20.91
N GLY A 239 -5.07 -8.68 -20.59
CA GLY A 239 -5.70 -7.37 -20.62
C GLY A 239 -5.69 -6.70 -22.02
N PRO A 240 -5.76 -5.36 -22.09
CA PRO A 240 -5.96 -4.47 -20.95
C PRO A 240 -7.34 -4.67 -20.32
N TRP A 241 -7.46 -4.40 -19.03
CA TRP A 241 -8.76 -4.32 -18.34
C TRP A 241 -9.08 -2.85 -18.04
N SER A 242 -10.35 -2.56 -17.76
CA SER A 242 -10.78 -1.21 -17.38
C SER A 242 -11.58 -1.30 -16.09
N LEU A 243 -11.23 -0.45 -15.13
CA LEU A 243 -11.98 -0.30 -13.87
C LEU A 243 -13.10 0.75 -14.03
N SER A 244 -12.83 1.76 -14.85
CA SER A 244 -13.71 2.83 -15.31
C SER A 244 -13.19 3.32 -16.68
N ASP A 245 -13.88 4.28 -17.31
CA ASP A 245 -13.47 4.84 -18.61
C ASP A 245 -12.06 5.46 -18.57
N ASP A 246 -11.66 5.96 -17.41
CA ASP A 246 -10.43 6.72 -17.17
C ASP A 246 -9.33 5.97 -16.40
N ILE A 247 -9.62 4.76 -15.91
CA ILE A 247 -8.67 3.87 -15.22
C ILE A 247 -8.48 2.58 -16.02
N GLN A 248 -7.27 2.38 -16.53
CA GLN A 248 -6.89 1.18 -17.28
C GLN A 248 -5.91 0.33 -16.48
N LEU A 249 -6.07 -0.99 -16.53
CA LEU A 249 -5.14 -1.96 -15.94
C LEU A 249 -4.38 -2.65 -17.08
N ILE A 250 -3.06 -2.63 -17.02
CA ILE A 250 -2.17 -3.00 -18.12
C ILE A 250 -1.29 -4.15 -17.64
N HIS A 251 -1.42 -5.31 -18.27
CA HIS A 251 -0.56 -6.45 -17.96
C HIS A 251 0.87 -6.12 -18.37
N THR A 252 1.79 -6.20 -17.41
CA THR A 252 3.21 -5.90 -17.57
C THR A 252 4.03 -7.01 -16.93
N PRO A 253 3.97 -8.25 -17.48
CA PRO A 253 4.67 -9.40 -16.95
C PRO A 253 6.19 -9.18 -16.94
N GLY A 254 6.88 -9.99 -16.16
CA GLY A 254 8.34 -10.07 -16.15
C GLY A 254 8.94 -9.95 -14.76
N HIS A 255 8.52 -8.97 -13.93
CA HIS A 255 8.90 -8.98 -12.49
C HIS A 255 8.24 -10.16 -11.79
N THR A 256 6.94 -10.31 -12.01
CA THR A 256 6.16 -11.53 -11.77
C THR A 256 5.29 -11.80 -12.99
N GLU A 257 4.83 -13.04 -13.17
CA GLU A 257 4.02 -13.46 -14.33
C GLU A 257 2.73 -12.61 -14.47
N GLY A 258 2.12 -12.24 -13.35
CA GLY A 258 0.87 -11.48 -13.31
C GLY A 258 1.02 -10.04 -12.85
N SER A 259 2.21 -9.43 -12.96
CA SER A 259 2.39 -8.01 -12.66
C SER A 259 1.47 -7.15 -13.55
N VAL A 260 0.72 -6.22 -12.94
CA VAL A 260 -0.20 -5.31 -13.64
C VAL A 260 0.04 -3.86 -13.18
N CYS A 261 0.23 -2.96 -14.14
CA CYS A 261 0.26 -1.51 -13.88
C CYS A 261 -1.16 -0.92 -13.94
N LEU A 262 -1.40 0.15 -13.17
CA LEU A 262 -2.62 0.97 -13.27
C LEU A 262 -2.30 2.30 -13.95
N PHE A 263 -3.02 2.64 -15.00
CA PHE A 263 -2.89 3.91 -15.70
C PHE A 263 -4.13 4.79 -15.47
N TYR A 264 -3.93 5.91 -14.79
CA TYR A 264 -4.94 6.95 -14.60
C TYR A 264 -4.80 8.02 -15.69
N LYS A 265 -5.65 7.89 -16.72
CA LYS A 265 -5.51 8.64 -17.99
C LYS A 265 -5.61 10.17 -17.83
N PRO A 266 -6.60 10.74 -17.10
CA PRO A 266 -6.83 12.19 -17.08
C PRO A 266 -5.64 12.97 -16.50
N LEU A 267 -4.96 12.39 -15.51
CA LEU A 267 -3.80 12.99 -14.85
C LEU A 267 -2.47 12.40 -15.36
N LYS A 268 -2.53 11.50 -16.35
CA LYS A 268 -1.35 10.87 -16.98
C LYS A 268 -0.42 10.22 -15.95
N VAL A 269 -0.99 9.48 -15.00
CA VAL A 269 -0.25 8.82 -13.91
C VAL A 269 -0.22 7.31 -14.11
N LEU A 270 0.97 6.73 -14.16
CA LEU A 270 1.18 5.29 -14.21
C LEU A 270 1.70 4.80 -12.85
N PHE A 271 0.98 3.86 -12.25
CA PHE A 271 1.39 3.14 -11.05
C PHE A 271 1.99 1.81 -11.47
N THR A 272 3.28 1.60 -11.18
CA THR A 272 4.05 0.50 -11.77
C THR A 272 4.29 -0.68 -10.85
N GLY A 273 3.99 -0.56 -9.55
CA GLY A 273 4.47 -1.52 -8.55
C GLY A 273 5.98 -1.68 -8.69
N ASP A 274 6.45 -2.92 -8.77
CA ASP A 274 7.88 -3.23 -8.96
C ASP A 274 8.31 -3.36 -10.43
N HIS A 275 7.40 -3.12 -11.37
CA HIS A 275 7.70 -3.31 -12.78
C HIS A 275 8.79 -2.36 -13.29
N LEU A 276 8.78 -1.10 -12.83
CA LEU A 276 9.73 -0.07 -13.25
C LEU A 276 9.79 1.04 -12.19
N ALA A 277 10.99 1.46 -11.81
CA ALA A 277 11.24 2.45 -10.77
C ALA A 277 12.40 3.39 -11.13
N ILE A 278 12.63 4.42 -10.30
CA ILE A 278 13.88 5.19 -10.29
C ILE A 278 14.73 4.78 -9.08
N GLU A 279 15.95 4.31 -9.34
CA GLU A 279 17.00 4.10 -8.34
C GLU A 279 18.18 5.03 -8.64
N GLU A 280 18.63 5.80 -7.65
CA GLU A 280 19.77 6.74 -7.78
C GLU A 280 19.72 7.66 -9.02
N SER A 281 18.51 8.03 -9.46
CA SER A 281 18.20 8.88 -10.65
C SER A 281 18.21 8.16 -12.01
N LEU A 282 18.36 6.84 -12.03
CA LEU A 282 18.29 6.00 -13.22
C LEU A 282 17.05 5.11 -13.17
N LEU A 283 16.51 4.78 -14.35
CA LEU A 283 15.48 3.76 -14.45
C LEU A 283 16.06 2.40 -14.05
N ASP A 284 15.29 1.64 -13.28
CA ASP A 284 15.66 0.30 -12.83
C ASP A 284 14.43 -0.63 -12.81
N ILE A 285 14.68 -1.92 -13.01
CA ILE A 285 13.67 -2.99 -13.08
C ILE A 285 13.86 -4.05 -11.99
N ALA A 286 14.72 -3.78 -11.01
CA ALA A 286 14.99 -4.62 -9.86
C ALA A 286 15.39 -6.06 -10.26
N GLU A 287 16.32 -6.22 -11.21
CA GLU A 287 16.69 -7.53 -11.81
C GLU A 287 16.97 -8.62 -10.77
N GLN A 288 17.61 -8.26 -9.66
CA GLN A 288 17.94 -9.17 -8.56
C GLN A 288 16.73 -9.73 -7.80
N TYR A 289 15.56 -9.11 -7.94
CA TYR A 289 14.29 -9.50 -7.33
C TYR A 289 13.26 -9.98 -8.36
N ASN A 290 13.64 -10.07 -9.63
CA ASN A 290 12.80 -10.58 -10.71
C ASN A 290 12.51 -12.09 -10.47
N LYS A 291 11.22 -12.44 -10.49
CA LYS A 291 10.71 -13.80 -10.20
C LYS A 291 10.12 -14.50 -11.42
N ASP A 292 10.22 -13.90 -12.60
CA ASP A 292 9.71 -14.45 -13.84
C ASP A 292 10.76 -14.35 -14.96
N SER A 293 10.85 -13.20 -15.65
CA SER A 293 11.84 -13.02 -16.71
C SER A 293 12.20 -11.55 -16.94
N VAL A 294 13.49 -11.24 -16.87
CA VAL A 294 14.04 -9.91 -17.19
C VAL A 294 13.76 -9.53 -18.64
N SER A 295 13.88 -10.47 -19.59
CA SER A 295 13.61 -10.19 -21.00
C SER A 295 12.13 -9.85 -21.23
N ILE A 296 11.21 -10.58 -20.61
CA ILE A 296 9.77 -10.27 -20.67
C ILE A 296 9.49 -8.92 -19.99
N GLN A 297 10.16 -8.61 -18.87
CA GLN A 297 10.01 -7.32 -18.20
C GLN A 297 10.45 -6.17 -19.11
N LEU A 298 11.55 -6.32 -19.85
CA LEU A 298 12.01 -5.30 -20.80
C LEU A 298 11.07 -5.13 -21.99
N ASP A 299 10.46 -6.20 -22.49
CA ASP A 299 9.41 -6.11 -23.51
C ASP A 299 8.17 -5.37 -22.99
N SER A 300 7.76 -5.66 -21.75
CA SER A 300 6.70 -4.93 -21.05
C SER A 300 7.05 -3.44 -20.85
N VAL A 301 8.29 -3.10 -20.52
CA VAL A 301 8.76 -1.69 -20.45
C VAL A 301 8.66 -1.02 -21.82
N ALA A 302 8.95 -1.73 -22.92
CA ALA A 302 8.81 -1.20 -24.27
C ALA A 302 7.35 -0.89 -24.62
N MET A 303 6.39 -1.68 -24.14
CA MET A 303 4.95 -1.40 -24.33
C MET A 303 4.52 -0.08 -23.67
N LEU A 304 5.19 0.37 -22.61
CA LEU A 304 4.89 1.65 -21.94
C LEU A 304 5.20 2.89 -22.80
N LEU A 305 5.91 2.73 -23.92
CA LEU A 305 6.13 3.81 -24.88
C LEU A 305 4.83 4.30 -25.53
N GLU A 306 3.84 3.42 -25.66
CA GLU A 306 2.53 3.71 -26.26
C GLU A 306 1.58 4.47 -25.30
N LEU A 307 1.91 4.53 -24.01
CA LEU A 307 1.08 5.20 -23.00
C LEU A 307 1.48 6.66 -22.82
N GLU A 308 0.51 7.56 -22.76
CA GLU A 308 0.77 8.99 -22.59
C GLU A 308 0.85 9.41 -21.12
N PHE A 309 1.72 8.77 -20.32
CA PHE A 309 1.96 9.17 -18.92
C PHE A 309 3.09 10.18 -18.78
N GLU A 310 2.96 11.06 -17.77
CA GLU A 310 3.96 12.05 -17.36
C GLU A 310 4.44 11.82 -15.92
N TRP A 311 3.71 11.01 -15.15
CA TRP A 311 4.07 10.61 -13.79
C TRP A 311 4.21 9.09 -13.72
N MET A 312 5.31 8.62 -13.14
CA MET A 312 5.52 7.22 -12.80
C MET A 312 5.63 7.08 -11.28
N LEU A 313 4.75 6.29 -10.69
CA LEU A 313 4.63 6.07 -9.25
C LEU A 313 4.87 4.59 -8.94
N PRO A 314 6.10 4.21 -8.57
CA PRO A 314 6.45 2.80 -8.32
C PRO A 314 6.13 2.35 -6.90
N GLY A 315 6.15 1.03 -6.68
CA GLY A 315 6.13 0.41 -5.36
C GLY A 315 7.45 0.65 -4.64
N HIS A 316 8.57 0.37 -5.29
CA HIS A 316 9.92 0.63 -4.77
C HIS A 316 10.66 1.73 -5.54
N GLY A 317 11.69 2.31 -4.91
CA GLY A 317 12.44 3.42 -5.49
C GLY A 317 11.68 4.75 -5.48
N ARG A 318 12.05 5.65 -6.39
CA ARG A 318 11.54 7.02 -6.44
C ARG A 318 10.56 7.22 -7.58
N LYS A 319 9.61 8.13 -7.38
CA LYS A 319 8.72 8.62 -8.44
C LYS A 319 9.52 9.32 -9.55
N ALA A 320 9.07 9.17 -10.80
CA ALA A 320 9.54 9.98 -11.91
C ALA A 320 8.47 11.01 -12.30
N VAL A 321 8.93 12.20 -12.67
CA VAL A 321 8.09 13.28 -13.17
C VAL A 321 8.72 13.79 -14.45
N TYR A 322 8.01 13.61 -15.55
CA TYR A 322 8.42 14.08 -16.86
C TYR A 322 7.74 15.40 -17.17
N LYS A 323 8.40 16.22 -17.99
CA LYS A 323 7.89 17.46 -18.57
C LYS A 323 6.78 17.18 -19.57
N ASP A 324 6.96 16.15 -20.40
CA ASP A 324 6.05 15.72 -21.45
C ASP A 324 6.31 14.25 -21.84
N VAL A 325 5.46 13.73 -22.72
CA VAL A 325 5.54 12.34 -23.22
C VAL A 325 6.83 12.10 -24.04
N GLU A 326 7.40 13.13 -24.67
CA GLU A 326 8.63 13.02 -25.45
C GLU A 326 9.85 12.78 -24.55
N GLU A 327 9.95 13.52 -23.44
CA GLU A 327 10.98 13.30 -22.41
C GLU A 327 10.85 11.90 -21.82
N LYS A 328 9.62 11.49 -21.45
CA LYS A 328 9.34 10.13 -20.97
C LYS A 328 9.82 9.08 -21.97
N ASN A 329 9.43 9.21 -23.24
CA ASN A 329 9.79 8.26 -24.29
C ASN A 329 11.30 8.22 -24.55
N SER A 330 11.98 9.36 -24.45
CA SER A 330 13.43 9.45 -24.58
C SER A 330 14.13 8.72 -23.43
N SER A 331 13.64 8.89 -22.20
CA SER A 331 14.14 8.20 -21.01
C SER A 331 13.99 6.67 -21.10
N LEU A 332 12.79 6.18 -21.45
CA LEU A 332 12.53 4.74 -21.61
C LEU A 332 13.37 4.12 -22.74
N LYS A 333 13.49 4.79 -23.89
CA LYS A 333 14.31 4.31 -25.02
C LYS A 333 15.80 4.23 -24.64
N ALA A 334 16.32 5.23 -23.93
CA ALA A 334 17.70 5.22 -23.46
C ALA A 334 17.95 4.05 -22.49
N PHE A 335 17.02 3.81 -21.56
CA PHE A 335 17.08 2.68 -20.65
C PHE A 335 17.08 1.32 -21.38
N LEU A 336 16.14 1.11 -22.31
CA LEU A 336 16.05 -0.11 -23.11
C LEU A 336 17.31 -0.34 -23.96
N ALA A 337 17.85 0.72 -24.56
CA ALA A 337 19.10 0.64 -25.31
C ALA A 337 20.28 0.25 -24.41
N ALA A 338 20.38 0.80 -23.20
CA ALA A 338 21.41 0.43 -22.25
C ALA A 338 21.33 -1.06 -21.85
N LYS A 339 20.12 -1.59 -21.61
CA LYS A 339 19.91 -3.02 -21.27
C LYS A 339 20.17 -3.98 -22.44
N ARG A 340 20.01 -3.53 -23.70
CA ARG A 340 20.46 -4.28 -24.89
C ARG A 340 21.97 -4.51 -24.90
N HIS A 341 22.74 -3.50 -24.52
CA HIS A 341 24.20 -3.60 -24.50
C HIS A 341 24.74 -4.51 -23.39
N THR A 342 23.95 -4.80 -22.35
CA THR A 342 24.32 -5.73 -21.27
C THR A 342 23.94 -7.19 -21.55
N GLY A 343 23.42 -7.51 -22.75
CA GLY A 343 23.23 -8.88 -23.21
C GLY A 343 21.86 -9.52 -22.93
N TYR A 344 20.81 -8.71 -22.69
CA TYR A 344 19.46 -9.21 -22.44
C TYR A 344 18.57 -9.35 -23.70
N PHE A 345 19.14 -9.18 -24.90
CA PHE A 345 18.43 -9.26 -26.19
C PHE A 345 19.19 -10.07 -27.22
#